data_AF-A0A6C0D9Q6-F1
#
_entry.id   AF-A0A6C0D9Q6-F1
#
_cell.length_a   1.000
_cell.length_b   1.000
_cell.length_c   1.000
_cell.angle_alpha   90.00
_cell.angle_beta   90.00
_cell.angle_gamma   90.00
#
_symmetry.space_group_name_H-M   'P 1'
#
loop_
_entity.id
_entity.type
_entity.pdbx_description
1 polymer ?
#
loop_
_entity_poly.entity_id
_entity_poly.type
_entity_poly.pdbx_seq_one_letter_code
_entity_poly.pdbx_strand_id
1 'polypeptide(L)'
;MNSKYNLVVCELFNPYIHGSDDNNNKYVNGHYLCAHISRNRSIFEERLYDSDSEDEDAYDYEPHIYDMIDIYRGYYSRFSRNQFINNKTPHPFIQNYKKITASDNYIVPHIGEIMYLPSGECVVIIKTFWIRLIQRAWKRVFHIRKNAILKRKHLNSLYFRAIYGKWPIDCNYYPSIYGILNHM
;
A
#
# COMPACT_ATOMS: atom_id res chain seq x y z
N MET A 1 8.89 4.02 -22.61
CA MET A 1 7.43 4.28 -22.48
C MET A 1 7.20 4.79 -21.07
N ASN A 2 6.76 6.04 -20.88
CA ASN A 2 6.37 6.51 -19.54
C ASN A 2 5.04 5.86 -19.16
N SER A 3 5.08 4.98 -18.16
CA SER A 3 3.87 4.43 -17.55
C SER A 3 3.07 5.57 -16.92
N LYS A 4 1.74 5.56 -17.11
CA LYS A 4 0.84 6.51 -16.42
C LYS A 4 0.91 6.38 -14.89
N TYR A 5 1.20 5.18 -14.40
CA TYR A 5 1.27 4.87 -12.98
C TYR A 5 2.69 4.55 -12.56
N ASN A 6 3.09 5.10 -11.42
CA ASN A 6 4.41 4.95 -10.85
C ASN A 6 4.34 4.24 -9.51
N LEU A 7 5.44 3.59 -9.15
CA LEU A 7 5.66 3.15 -7.79
C LEU A 7 6.14 4.34 -6.96
N VAL A 8 5.44 4.65 -5.89
CA VAL A 8 5.64 5.88 -5.11
C VAL A 8 5.61 5.61 -3.61
N VAL A 9 6.26 6.48 -2.86
CA VAL A 9 6.04 6.67 -1.42
C VAL A 9 5.32 8.00 -1.25
N CYS A 10 4.30 8.03 -0.40
CA CYS A 10 3.51 9.24 -0.19
C CYS A 10 3.05 9.36 1.25
N GLU A 11 2.74 10.58 1.67
CA GLU A 11 2.25 10.90 3.02
C GLU A 11 1.01 11.80 2.93
N LEU A 12 0.18 11.82 3.97
CA LEU A 12 -0.98 12.71 4.01
C LEU A 12 -0.53 14.15 4.24
N PHE A 13 -1.00 15.09 3.40
CA PHE A 13 -0.74 16.51 3.62
C PHE A 13 -1.31 16.98 4.97
N ASN A 14 -0.47 17.56 5.82
CA ASN A 14 -0.88 18.32 7.01
C ASN A 14 -0.30 19.75 6.95
N PRO A 15 -1.12 20.81 6.96
CA PRO A 15 -0.64 22.19 6.81
C PRO A 15 0.26 22.65 7.96
N TYR A 16 0.13 22.07 9.16
CA TYR A 16 1.01 22.41 10.28
C TYR A 16 2.38 21.75 10.19
N ILE A 17 2.55 20.76 9.30
CA ILE A 17 3.80 20.02 9.10
C ILE A 17 4.48 20.50 7.82
N HIS A 18 3.73 20.60 6.72
CA HIS A 18 4.26 20.96 5.40
C HIS A 18 4.18 22.46 5.10
N GLY A 19 3.54 23.23 5.97
CA GLY A 19 3.25 24.63 5.74
C GLY A 19 2.00 24.85 4.90
N SER A 20 1.45 26.05 5.01
CA SER A 20 0.42 26.59 4.12
C SER A 20 0.61 28.10 4.06
N ASP A 21 0.81 28.66 2.88
CA ASP A 21 0.75 30.10 2.66
C ASP A 21 -0.68 30.54 2.30
N ASP A 22 -0.97 31.84 2.37
CA ASP A 22 -2.30 32.39 2.05
C ASP A 22 -2.68 32.19 0.57
N ASN A 23 -1.70 31.92 -0.28
CA ASN A 23 -1.89 31.54 -1.69
C ASN A 23 -2.08 30.03 -1.87
N ASN A 24 -1.86 29.21 -0.84
CA ASN A 24 -1.91 27.78 -1.01
C ASN A 24 -3.33 27.33 -1.27
N ASN A 25 -3.47 26.57 -2.33
CA ASN A 25 -4.77 26.17 -2.76
C ASN A 25 -5.36 25.22 -1.74
N LYS A 26 -6.57 25.53 -1.23
CA LYS A 26 -7.30 24.62 -0.32
C LYS A 26 -7.47 23.23 -0.91
N TYR A 27 -7.23 23.03 -2.21
CA TYR A 27 -7.25 21.75 -2.89
C TYR A 27 -6.18 20.77 -2.41
N VAL A 28 -4.98 21.18 -1.96
CA VAL A 28 -3.95 20.21 -1.48
C VAL A 28 -4.40 19.44 -0.25
N ASN A 29 -5.34 20.02 0.51
CA ASN A 29 -5.92 19.41 1.69
C ASN A 29 -6.54 18.06 1.37
N GLY A 30 -6.02 17.01 2.01
CA GLY A 30 -6.62 15.67 1.97
C GLY A 30 -6.09 14.84 0.81
N HIS A 31 -5.19 15.41 0.02
CA HIS A 31 -4.35 14.65 -0.88
C HIS A 31 -3.15 14.05 -0.14
N TYR A 32 -2.59 13.02 -0.79
CA TYR A 32 -1.29 12.51 -0.45
C TYR A 32 -0.23 13.34 -1.17
N LEU A 33 0.81 13.78 -0.47
CA LEU A 33 2.00 14.37 -1.07
C LEU A 33 2.93 13.27 -1.59
N CYS A 34 3.56 13.51 -2.72
CA CYS A 34 4.57 12.63 -3.26
C CYS A 34 5.89 12.81 -2.50
N ALA A 35 6.26 11.81 -1.70
CA ALA A 35 7.53 11.79 -0.97
C ALA A 35 8.69 11.27 -1.84
N HIS A 36 8.42 10.26 -2.67
CA HIS A 36 9.40 9.67 -3.58
C HIS A 36 8.71 8.96 -4.75
N ILE A 37 9.36 8.99 -5.92
CA ILE A 37 8.95 8.27 -7.13
C ILE A 37 10.08 7.32 -7.47
N SER A 38 9.82 6.02 -7.50
CA SER A 38 10.80 5.04 -7.92
C SER A 38 10.81 4.96 -9.43
N ARG A 39 11.92 5.36 -10.06
CA ARG A 39 12.06 5.44 -11.52
C ARG A 39 12.81 4.26 -12.10
N ASN A 40 13.77 3.68 -11.38
CA ASN A 40 14.65 2.64 -11.94
C ASN A 40 14.93 1.46 -10.99
N ARG A 41 14.15 1.25 -9.92
CA ARG A 41 14.38 0.13 -8.99
C ARG A 41 13.12 -0.68 -8.70
N SER A 42 13.22 -1.99 -8.93
CA SER A 42 12.19 -2.94 -8.50
C SER A 42 12.17 -3.05 -6.97
N ILE A 43 11.00 -3.19 -6.36
CA ILE A 43 10.89 -3.52 -4.91
C ILE A 43 11.47 -4.89 -4.55
N PHE A 44 11.83 -5.69 -5.55
CA PHE A 44 12.42 -7.01 -5.40
C PHE A 44 13.95 -6.99 -5.59
N GLU A 45 14.53 -5.87 -5.98
CA GLU A 45 15.98 -5.73 -6.06
C GLU A 45 16.59 -5.67 -4.66
N GLU A 46 17.80 -6.23 -4.53
CA GLU A 46 18.55 -6.14 -3.29
C GLU A 46 19.06 -4.71 -3.08
N ARG A 47 19.12 -4.29 -1.81
CA ARG A 47 19.68 -3.00 -1.41
C ARG A 47 21.20 -3.08 -1.42
N LEU A 48 21.78 -3.08 -2.61
CA LEU A 48 23.24 -3.10 -2.78
C LEU A 48 23.76 -1.66 -2.70
N TYR A 49 24.62 -1.44 -1.71
CA TYR A 49 25.42 -0.24 -1.57
C TYR A 49 26.85 -0.65 -1.89
N ASP A 50 27.39 -0.18 -3.01
CA ASP A 50 28.78 -0.41 -3.33
C ASP A 50 29.63 0.51 -2.45
N SER A 51 30.05 -0.03 -1.31
CA SER A 51 30.83 0.70 -0.30
C SER A 51 32.25 1.05 -0.78
N ASP A 52 32.70 0.45 -1.89
CA ASP A 52 34.07 0.57 -2.41
C ASP A 52 34.13 1.36 -3.73
N SER A 53 33.02 1.98 -4.15
CA SER A 53 33.00 2.86 -5.32
C SER A 53 33.67 4.21 -5.00
N GLU A 54 34.91 4.38 -5.43
CA GLU A 54 35.64 5.67 -5.49
C GLU A 54 35.15 6.56 -6.65
N ASP A 55 33.93 6.34 -7.14
CA ASP A 55 33.41 7.03 -8.32
C ASP A 55 32.96 8.47 -7.96
N GLU A 56 33.63 9.45 -8.58
CA GLU A 56 33.33 10.89 -8.48
C GLU A 56 31.93 11.29 -9.00
N ASP A 57 31.19 10.35 -9.60
CA ASP A 57 29.84 10.53 -10.14
C ASP A 57 28.71 10.15 -9.14
N ALA A 58 28.99 10.20 -7.83
CA ALA A 58 28.06 9.92 -6.73
C ALA A 58 26.75 10.76 -6.71
N TYR A 59 26.60 11.72 -7.61
CA TYR A 59 25.45 12.64 -7.69
C TYR A 59 24.21 12.06 -8.37
N ASP A 60 24.29 10.92 -9.05
CA ASP A 60 23.14 10.29 -9.74
C ASP A 60 22.66 8.98 -9.09
N TYR A 61 23.05 8.71 -7.84
CA TYR A 61 22.55 7.53 -7.11
C TYR A 61 21.08 7.71 -6.73
N GLU A 62 20.18 7.09 -7.50
CA GLU A 62 18.77 7.00 -7.14
C GLU A 62 18.60 6.03 -5.95
N PRO A 63 18.08 6.48 -4.79
CA PRO A 63 17.94 5.65 -3.60
C PRO A 63 16.94 4.52 -3.82
N HIS A 64 17.12 3.38 -3.15
CA HIS A 64 16.11 2.34 -3.17
C HIS A 64 14.84 2.83 -2.45
N ILE A 65 13.67 2.46 -2.95
CA ILE A 65 12.39 2.95 -2.40
C ILE A 65 12.23 2.64 -0.90
N TYR A 66 12.76 1.51 -0.46
CA TYR A 66 12.73 1.17 0.97
C TYR A 66 13.62 2.03 1.85
N ASP A 67 14.70 2.62 1.31
CA ASP A 67 15.52 3.55 2.09
C ASP A 67 14.73 4.82 2.39
N MET A 68 13.98 5.30 1.39
CA MET A 68 13.03 6.39 1.59
C MET A 68 11.95 6.01 2.61
N ILE A 69 11.40 4.80 2.55
CA ILE A 69 10.42 4.33 3.54
C ILE A 69 11.01 4.33 4.94
N ASP A 70 12.23 3.84 5.13
CA ASP A 70 12.87 3.75 6.43
C ASP A 70 13.15 5.16 7.01
N ILE A 71 13.57 6.11 6.17
CA ILE A 71 13.74 7.52 6.54
C ILE A 71 12.41 8.12 7.04
N TYR A 72 11.34 8.01 6.24
CA TYR A 72 10.03 8.60 6.59
C TYR A 72 9.38 7.89 7.79
N ARG A 73 9.55 6.58 7.94
CA ARG A 73 9.13 5.85 9.15
C ARG A 73 9.88 6.34 10.38
N GLY A 74 11.18 6.59 10.28
CA GLY A 74 11.98 7.18 11.35
C GLY A 74 11.46 8.57 11.75
N TYR A 75 11.16 9.41 10.76
CA TYR A 75 10.56 10.73 10.98
C TYR A 75 9.22 10.62 11.73
N TYR A 76 8.26 9.82 11.24
CA TYR A 76 6.94 9.69 11.86
C TYR A 76 6.97 8.95 13.21
N SER A 77 7.93 8.06 13.44
CA SER A 77 8.16 7.43 14.73
C SER A 77 8.60 8.46 15.78
N ARG A 78 9.50 9.39 15.41
CA ARG A 78 9.94 10.48 16.27
C ARG A 78 8.81 11.48 16.52
N PHE A 79 8.10 11.87 15.45
CA PHE A 79 6.95 12.76 15.53
C PHE A 79 5.86 12.22 16.47
N SER A 80 5.51 10.94 16.35
CA SER A 80 4.47 10.31 17.17
C SER A 80 4.85 10.26 18.65
N ARG A 81 6.15 10.09 18.98
CA ARG A 81 6.65 10.10 20.37
C ARG A 81 6.70 11.50 20.97
N ASN A 82 6.90 12.55 20.17
CA ASN A 82 6.94 13.92 20.66
C ASN A 82 5.52 14.48 20.84
N GLN A 83 4.91 14.20 22.00
CA GLN A 83 3.54 14.61 22.31
C GLN A 83 3.31 16.12 22.19
N PHE A 84 4.32 16.95 22.49
CA PHE A 84 4.20 18.40 22.39
C PHE A 84 3.97 18.86 20.95
N ILE A 85 4.79 18.38 20.01
CA ILE A 85 4.66 18.69 18.58
C ILE A 85 3.37 18.06 18.02
N ASN A 86 3.13 16.79 18.35
CA ASN A 86 1.96 16.04 17.86
C ASN A 86 0.63 16.67 18.31
N ASN A 87 0.56 17.26 19.52
CA ASN A 87 -0.64 17.95 19.98
C ASN A 87 -0.85 19.32 19.32
N LYS A 88 0.22 19.98 18.85
CA LYS A 88 0.16 21.27 18.16
C LYS A 88 -0.08 21.19 16.66
N THR A 89 -0.08 19.99 16.08
CA THR A 89 -0.17 19.75 14.64
C THR A 89 -1.40 18.92 14.26
N PRO A 90 -2.62 19.27 14.74
CA PRO A 90 -3.82 18.51 14.40
C PRO A 90 -4.12 18.63 12.91
N HIS A 91 -4.52 17.53 12.27
CA HIS A 91 -4.97 17.62 10.88
C HIS A 91 -6.34 18.31 10.81
N PRO A 92 -6.57 19.27 9.87
CA PRO A 92 -7.79 20.07 9.83
C PRO A 92 -9.13 19.29 9.78
N PHE A 93 -9.21 18.19 9.03
CA PHE A 93 -10.44 17.39 8.90
C PHE A 93 -10.25 15.86 8.99
N ILE A 94 -9.01 15.34 9.01
CA ILE A 94 -8.77 13.91 9.25
C ILE A 94 -8.69 13.69 10.76
N GLN A 95 -9.83 13.37 11.36
CA GLN A 95 -9.97 13.23 12.82
C GLN A 95 -9.00 12.21 13.44
N ASN A 96 -8.78 11.09 12.76
CA ASN A 96 -7.90 10.01 13.22
C ASN A 96 -6.47 10.10 12.68
N TYR A 97 -6.02 11.29 12.24
CA TYR A 97 -4.69 11.49 11.63
C TYR A 97 -3.56 10.88 12.46
N LYS A 98 -3.52 11.16 13.77
CA LYS A 98 -2.47 10.63 14.67
C LYS A 98 -2.41 9.10 14.66
N LYS A 99 -3.57 8.44 14.61
CA LYS A 99 -3.65 6.97 14.56
C LYS A 99 -3.18 6.45 13.20
N ILE A 100 -3.45 7.18 12.12
CA ILE A 100 -2.97 6.84 10.78
C ILE A 100 -1.45 6.96 10.76
N THR A 101 -0.88 8.10 11.15
CA THR A 101 0.56 8.36 11.08
C THR A 101 1.40 7.49 12.01
N ALA A 102 0.81 7.02 13.11
CA ALA A 102 1.47 6.10 14.05
C ALA A 102 1.44 4.62 13.59
N SER A 103 0.75 4.30 12.48
CA SER A 103 0.67 2.93 11.98
C SER A 103 1.92 2.52 11.20
N ASP A 104 2.40 1.30 11.44
CA ASP A 104 3.50 0.70 10.64
C ASP A 104 3.18 0.60 9.13
N ASN A 105 1.89 0.63 8.78
CA ASN A 105 1.39 0.57 7.42
C ASN A 105 1.12 1.95 6.79
N TYR A 106 1.54 3.04 7.45
CA TYR A 106 1.32 4.39 6.94
C TYR A 106 2.25 4.70 5.76
N ILE A 107 3.56 4.64 5.98
CA ILE A 107 4.57 4.85 4.95
C ILE A 107 4.93 3.50 4.35
N VAL A 108 4.35 3.22 3.18
CA VAL A 108 4.56 1.99 2.40
C VAL A 108 4.57 2.30 0.90
N PRO A 109 5.10 1.41 0.05
CA PRO A 109 5.02 1.59 -1.40
C PRO A 109 3.56 1.56 -1.88
N HIS A 110 3.23 2.46 -2.79
CA HIS A 110 1.95 2.53 -3.47
C HIS A 110 2.11 2.60 -4.98
N ILE A 111 1.10 2.13 -5.70
CA ILE A 111 0.96 2.43 -7.13
C ILE A 111 0.09 3.69 -7.22
N GLY A 112 0.65 4.76 -7.76
CA GLY A 112 0.03 6.07 -7.78
C GLY A 112 0.12 6.75 -9.15
N GLU A 113 -0.85 7.60 -9.43
CA GLU A 113 -0.77 8.60 -10.48
C GLU A 113 -0.30 9.91 -9.85
N ILE A 114 0.70 10.53 -10.46
CA ILE A 114 1.32 11.76 -9.96
C ILE A 114 0.68 12.94 -10.67
N MET A 115 0.33 13.96 -9.90
CA MET A 115 -0.29 15.18 -10.39
C MET A 115 0.36 16.39 -9.73
N TYR A 116 0.64 17.42 -10.53
CA TYR A 116 1.08 18.71 -10.03
C TYR A 116 -0.12 19.64 -9.93
N LEU A 117 -0.35 20.20 -8.75
CA LEU A 117 -1.37 21.22 -8.56
C LEU A 117 -0.89 22.57 -9.10
N PRO A 118 -1.79 23.51 -9.43
CA PRO A 118 -1.40 24.85 -9.90
C PRO A 118 -0.54 25.63 -8.90
N SER A 119 -0.67 25.33 -7.60
CA SER A 119 0.14 25.89 -6.50
C SER A 119 1.54 25.28 -6.41
N GLY A 120 1.86 24.26 -7.21
CA GLY A 120 3.19 23.67 -7.32
C GLY A 120 3.40 22.39 -6.52
N GLU A 121 2.45 21.98 -5.68
CA GLU A 121 2.59 20.74 -4.92
C GLU A 121 2.45 19.51 -5.82
N CYS A 122 3.30 18.52 -5.53
CA CYS A 122 3.27 17.22 -6.16
C CYS A 122 2.40 16.27 -5.33
N VAL A 123 1.20 15.95 -5.82
CA VAL A 123 0.25 15.06 -5.15
C VAL A 123 0.14 13.70 -5.83
N VAL A 124 -0.28 12.71 -5.05
CA VAL A 124 -0.43 11.32 -5.48
C VAL A 124 -1.89 10.88 -5.38
N ILE A 125 -2.43 10.37 -6.48
CA ILE A 125 -3.71 9.66 -6.50
C ILE A 125 -3.41 8.15 -6.45
N ILE A 126 -3.59 7.55 -5.28
CA ILE A 126 -3.36 6.12 -5.05
C ILE A 126 -4.35 5.28 -5.87
N LYS A 127 -3.84 4.39 -6.74
CA LYS A 127 -4.65 3.51 -7.60
C LYS A 127 -4.77 2.07 -7.08
N THR A 128 -4.18 1.78 -5.92
CA THR A 128 -4.22 0.43 -5.32
C THR A 128 -5.60 0.05 -4.77
N PHE A 129 -6.56 0.97 -4.68
CA PHE A 129 -7.90 0.70 -4.14
C PHE A 129 -8.64 -0.43 -4.88
N TRP A 130 -8.70 -0.37 -6.21
CA TRP A 130 -9.39 -1.38 -7.02
C TRP A 130 -8.68 -2.74 -6.94
N ILE A 131 -7.35 -2.73 -6.96
CA ILE A 131 -6.53 -3.93 -6.79
C ILE A 131 -6.81 -4.57 -5.43
N ARG A 132 -6.90 -3.79 -4.35
CA ARG A 132 -7.23 -4.28 -3.00
C ARG A 132 -8.61 -4.93 -2.94
N LEU A 133 -9.61 -4.38 -3.63
CA LEU A 133 -10.95 -4.98 -3.68
C LEU A 133 -10.95 -6.33 -4.40
N ILE A 134 -10.25 -6.41 -5.54
CA ILE A 134 -10.07 -7.65 -6.30
C ILE A 134 -9.35 -8.69 -5.44
N GLN A 135 -8.21 -8.32 -4.84
CA GLN A 135 -7.45 -9.18 -3.95
C GLN A 135 -8.28 -9.67 -2.76
N ARG A 136 -9.15 -8.82 -2.19
CA ARG A 136 -10.05 -9.22 -1.09
C ARG A 136 -11.07 -10.26 -1.53
N ALA A 137 -11.64 -10.11 -2.72
CA ALA A 137 -12.55 -11.10 -3.29
C ALA A 137 -11.83 -12.45 -3.51
N TRP A 138 -10.62 -12.42 -4.07
CA TRP A 138 -9.81 -13.61 -4.31
C TRP A 138 -9.43 -14.32 -3.01
N LYS A 139 -8.93 -13.58 -2.02
CA LYS A 139 -8.58 -14.13 -0.70
C LYS A 139 -9.79 -14.80 -0.02
N ARG A 140 -10.98 -14.21 -0.17
CA ARG A 140 -12.23 -14.81 0.33
C ARG A 140 -12.54 -16.15 -0.35
N VAL A 141 -12.54 -16.19 -1.68
CA VAL A 141 -12.79 -17.43 -2.45
C VAL A 141 -11.75 -18.49 -2.12
N PHE A 142 -10.46 -18.11 -2.08
CA PHE A 142 -9.38 -19.00 -1.71
C PHE A 142 -9.56 -19.58 -0.30
N HIS A 143 -9.95 -18.76 0.68
CA HIS A 143 -10.22 -19.22 2.04
C HIS A 143 -11.35 -20.26 2.08
N ILE A 144 -12.46 -20.02 1.37
CA ILE A 144 -13.57 -20.97 1.29
C ILE A 144 -13.11 -22.29 0.66
N ARG A 145 -12.34 -22.24 -0.43
CA ARG A 145 -11.77 -23.43 -1.09
C ARG A 145 -10.84 -24.20 -0.15
N LYS A 146 -9.97 -23.51 0.57
CA LYS A 146 -9.06 -24.11 1.55
C LYS A 146 -9.84 -24.86 2.62
N ASN A 147 -10.90 -24.26 3.17
CA ASN A 147 -11.74 -24.89 4.18
C ASN A 147 -12.48 -26.12 3.61
N ALA A 148 -13.03 -26.03 2.39
CA ALA A 148 -13.66 -27.18 1.74
C ALA A 148 -12.66 -28.33 1.56
N ILE A 149 -11.43 -28.06 1.09
CA ILE A 149 -10.37 -29.07 0.95
C ILE A 149 -10.03 -29.70 2.30
N LEU A 150 -9.87 -28.91 3.37
CA LEU A 150 -9.58 -29.44 4.70
C LEU A 150 -10.68 -30.38 5.17
N LYS A 151 -11.95 -29.99 5.01
CA LYS A 151 -13.09 -30.84 5.38
C LYS A 151 -13.18 -32.13 4.58
N ARG A 152 -12.84 -32.07 3.28
CA ARG A 152 -12.80 -33.21 2.38
C ARG A 152 -11.72 -34.24 2.73
N LYS A 153 -10.68 -33.85 3.48
CA LYS A 153 -9.62 -34.74 3.96
C LYS A 153 -10.06 -35.61 5.15
N HIS A 154 -11.13 -35.28 5.85
CA HIS A 154 -11.60 -36.10 6.98
C HIS A 154 -12.10 -37.47 6.50
N LEU A 155 -11.83 -38.50 7.31
CA LEU A 155 -12.22 -39.88 7.03
C LEU A 155 -13.72 -40.01 6.74
N ASN A 156 -14.56 -39.37 7.56
CA ASN A 156 -16.02 -39.39 7.38
C ASN A 156 -16.44 -38.79 6.02
N SER A 157 -15.79 -37.72 5.58
CA SER A 157 -16.07 -37.08 4.29
C SER A 157 -15.67 -37.97 3.11
N LEU A 158 -14.53 -38.66 3.23
CA LEU A 158 -14.05 -39.62 2.22
C LEU A 158 -14.98 -40.84 2.13
N TYR A 159 -15.37 -41.39 3.27
CA TYR A 159 -16.30 -42.51 3.36
C TYR A 159 -17.67 -42.14 2.76
N PHE A 160 -18.21 -40.97 3.12
CA PHE A 160 -19.44 -40.45 2.53
C PHE A 160 -19.34 -40.33 1.01
N ARG A 161 -18.22 -39.80 0.50
CA ARG A 161 -17.99 -39.71 -0.95
C ARG A 161 -17.91 -41.08 -1.62
N ALA A 162 -17.31 -42.08 -0.97
CA ALA A 162 -17.22 -43.43 -1.51
C ALA A 162 -18.60 -44.08 -1.67
N ILE A 163 -19.51 -43.86 -0.71
CA ILE A 163 -20.88 -44.41 -0.75
C ILE A 163 -21.77 -43.64 -1.72
N TYR A 164 -21.78 -42.31 -1.62
CA TYR A 164 -22.79 -41.48 -2.29
C TYR A 164 -22.30 -40.80 -3.58
N GLY A 165 -21.01 -40.94 -3.93
CA GLY A 165 -20.39 -40.32 -5.12
C GLY A 165 -20.18 -38.81 -5.05
N LYS A 166 -20.63 -38.15 -3.97
CA LYS A 166 -20.56 -36.69 -3.77
C LYS A 166 -20.00 -36.34 -2.40
N TRP A 167 -19.55 -35.10 -2.23
CA TRP A 167 -19.07 -34.63 -0.93
C TRP A 167 -20.23 -34.33 0.03
N PRO A 168 -20.02 -34.44 1.36
CA PRO A 168 -20.97 -33.97 2.37
C PRO A 168 -21.39 -32.51 2.15
N ILE A 169 -22.63 -32.17 2.54
CA ILE A 169 -23.25 -30.83 2.33
C ILE A 169 -22.32 -29.68 2.75
N ASP A 170 -21.65 -29.83 3.88
CA ASP A 170 -20.81 -28.81 4.50
C ASP A 170 -19.45 -28.57 3.79
N CYS A 171 -19.11 -29.41 2.81
CA CYS A 171 -17.93 -29.28 1.95
C CYS A 171 -18.22 -29.60 0.47
N ASN A 172 -19.50 -29.67 0.08
CA ASN A 172 -19.90 -29.90 -1.29
C ASN A 172 -19.70 -28.66 -2.17
N TYR A 173 -19.96 -27.48 -1.61
CA TYR A 173 -19.74 -26.21 -2.30
C TYR A 173 -18.25 -25.94 -2.52
N TYR A 174 -17.90 -25.62 -3.77
CA TYR A 174 -16.54 -25.22 -4.16
C TYR A 174 -16.64 -23.98 -5.07
N PRO A 175 -16.42 -22.77 -4.52
CA PRO A 175 -16.69 -21.53 -5.26
C PRO A 175 -15.74 -21.36 -6.46
N SER A 176 -16.25 -20.81 -7.55
CA SER A 176 -15.46 -20.22 -8.64
C SER A 176 -15.32 -18.70 -8.43
N ILE A 177 -14.44 -18.07 -9.20
CA ILE A 177 -14.38 -16.61 -9.28
C ILE A 177 -15.35 -16.22 -10.40
N TYR A 178 -16.45 -15.56 -10.06
CA TYR A 178 -17.45 -15.13 -11.04
C TYR A 178 -17.10 -13.76 -11.64
N GLY A 179 -17.57 -13.47 -12.86
CA GLY A 179 -17.40 -12.17 -13.54
C GLY A 179 -16.29 -12.17 -14.60
N ILE A 180 -15.52 -11.08 -14.70
CA ILE A 180 -14.44 -10.84 -15.70
C ILE A 180 -13.43 -11.99 -15.80
N LEU A 181 -13.28 -12.79 -14.74
CA LEU A 181 -12.30 -13.88 -14.62
C LEU A 181 -12.89 -15.28 -14.90
N ASN A 182 -14.16 -15.38 -15.32
CA ASN A 182 -14.75 -16.66 -15.73
C ASN A 182 -14.41 -17.02 -17.20
N HIS A 183 -13.76 -16.11 -17.93
CA HIS A 183 -13.41 -16.24 -19.36
C HIS A 183 -11.89 -16.10 -19.65
N MET A 184 -11.05 -16.01 -18.61
CA MET A 184 -9.60 -16.28 -18.73
C MET A 184 -9.33 -17.74 -18.44
#